data_AF-A0A970SCJ1-F1
#
_entry.id   AF-A0A970SCJ1-F1
#
_cell.length_a   1.000
_cell.length_b   1.000
_cell.length_c   1.000
_cell.angle_alpha   90.00
_cell.angle_beta   90.00
_cell.angle_gamma   90.00
#
_symmetry.space_group_name_H-M   'P 1'
#
loop_
_entity.id
_entity.type
_entity.pdbx_description
1 polymer ?
#
loop_
_entity_poly.entity_id
_entity_poly.type
_entity_poly.pdbx_seq_one_letter_code
_entity_poly.pdbx_strand_id
1 'polypeptide(L)'
;MRKVRDVFYIYANPTDNYYLYYGMEFKEFICCNPVRLENILVTDGNYITNNFNRSWLLETANGEDEIIELSKEDIYGLGNFHWIDYDNDIALNECTPEEKAEVLYLSHFGKPIKSPFFSKLNNKFVYL
;
A
#
# COMPACT_ATOMS: atom_id res chain seq x y z
N MET A 1 -18.52 -13.81 -10.58
CA MET A 1 -18.21 -14.61 -9.37
C MET A 1 -16.93 -15.41 -9.59
N ARG A 2 -15.78 -14.91 -9.10
CA ARG A 2 -14.54 -15.70 -9.08
C ARG A 2 -14.69 -16.79 -8.02
N LYS A 3 -14.61 -18.06 -8.43
CA LYS A 3 -14.57 -19.22 -7.52
C LYS A 3 -13.31 -19.13 -6.65
N VAL A 4 -13.44 -19.63 -5.42
CA VAL A 4 -12.39 -19.78 -4.40
C VAL A 4 -11.07 -20.22 -5.03
N ARG A 5 -9.99 -19.51 -4.67
CA ARG A 5 -8.62 -19.80 -5.12
C ARG A 5 -8.13 -21.04 -4.37
N ASP A 6 -8.30 -22.23 -4.92
CA ASP A 6 -7.82 -23.49 -4.33
C ASP A 6 -6.28 -23.59 -4.26
N VAL A 7 -5.57 -22.59 -4.77
CA VAL A 7 -4.12 -22.52 -4.83
C VAL A 7 -3.63 -21.23 -4.19
N PHE A 8 -2.75 -21.40 -3.22
CA PHE A 8 -1.99 -20.32 -2.61
C PHE A 8 -0.54 -20.41 -3.09
N TYR A 9 -0.02 -19.34 -3.66
CA TYR A 9 1.34 -19.26 -4.18
C TYR A 9 2.05 -18.06 -3.56
N ILE A 10 3.30 -18.28 -3.14
CA ILE A 10 4.21 -17.22 -2.72
C ILE A 10 5.56 -17.49 -3.38
N TYR A 11 6.12 -16.45 -3.98
CA TYR A 11 7.51 -16.36 -4.38
C TYR A 11 8.16 -15.23 -3.62
N ALA A 12 9.32 -15.51 -3.01
CA ALA A 12 10.12 -14.51 -2.31
C ALA A 12 11.34 -14.16 -3.16
N ASN A 13 11.59 -12.87 -3.32
CA ASN A 13 12.83 -12.36 -3.90
C ASN A 13 13.56 -11.50 -2.86
N PRO A 14 14.48 -12.10 -2.06
CA PRO A 14 15.23 -11.37 -1.05
C PRO A 14 16.22 -10.36 -1.63
N THR A 15 16.66 -10.55 -2.87
CA THR A 15 17.60 -9.62 -3.52
C THR A 15 16.93 -8.28 -3.81
N ASP A 16 15.69 -8.31 -4.27
CA ASP A 16 14.91 -7.13 -4.64
C ASP A 16 13.89 -6.72 -3.56
N ASN A 17 13.88 -7.40 -2.41
CA ASN A 17 13.00 -7.15 -1.26
C ASN A 17 11.49 -7.17 -1.58
N TYR A 18 11.01 -8.16 -2.33
CA TYR A 18 9.57 -8.32 -2.57
C TYR A 18 9.08 -9.76 -2.46
N TYR A 19 7.77 -9.88 -2.26
CA TYR A 19 7.04 -11.13 -2.39
C TYR A 19 6.01 -10.99 -3.51
N LEU A 20 5.93 -11.99 -4.37
CA LEU A 20 4.83 -12.13 -5.33
C LEU A 20 3.92 -13.22 -4.80
N TYR A 21 2.63 -12.94 -4.66
CA TYR A 21 1.69 -13.94 -4.19
C TYR A 21 0.40 -13.99 -5.00
N TYR A 22 -0.27 -15.12 -4.90
CA TYR A 22 -1.62 -15.35 -5.40
C TYR A 22 -2.39 -16.14 -4.35
N GLY A 23 -3.67 -15.82 -4.16
CA GLY A 23 -4.50 -16.51 -3.16
C GLY A 23 -4.93 -15.62 -2.00
N MET A 24 -4.15 -14.59 -1.66
CA MET A 24 -4.49 -13.59 -0.63
C MET A 24 -5.13 -12.36 -1.25
N GLU A 25 -6.04 -11.75 -0.52
CA GLU A 25 -6.63 -10.43 -0.77
C GLU A 25 -6.26 -9.49 0.38
N PHE A 26 -6.46 -8.19 0.18
CA PHE A 26 -6.09 -7.15 1.14
C PHE A 26 -6.71 -7.38 2.52
N LYS A 27 -7.96 -7.86 2.58
CA LYS A 27 -8.61 -8.25 3.85
C LYS A 27 -7.85 -9.32 4.62
N GLU A 28 -7.31 -10.34 3.96
CA GLU A 28 -6.53 -11.38 4.62
C GLU A 28 -5.15 -10.86 4.99
N PHE A 29 -4.56 -9.99 4.18
CA PHE A 29 -3.32 -9.30 4.53
C PHE A 29 -3.50 -8.50 5.83
N ILE A 30 -4.54 -7.66 5.94
CA ILE A 30 -4.81 -6.84 7.13
C ILE A 30 -5.12 -7.72 8.35
N CYS A 31 -6.01 -8.70 8.23
CA CYS A 31 -6.42 -9.52 9.38
C CYS A 31 -5.35 -10.49 9.89
N CYS A 32 -4.43 -10.96 9.02
CA CYS A 32 -3.44 -11.96 9.37
C CYS A 32 -2.02 -11.40 9.58
N ASN A 33 -1.76 -10.13 9.24
CA ASN A 33 -0.44 -9.53 9.42
C ASN A 33 -0.16 -9.29 10.91
N PRO A 34 0.96 -9.79 11.46
CA PRO A 34 1.34 -9.51 12.85
C PRO A 34 1.69 -8.04 13.09
N VAL A 35 2.04 -7.30 12.04
CA VAL A 35 2.28 -5.86 12.10
C VAL A 35 0.99 -5.13 11.79
N ARG A 36 0.49 -4.36 12.76
CA ARG A 36 -0.65 -3.48 12.53
C ARG A 36 -0.21 -2.29 11.68
N LEU A 37 -0.98 -2.00 10.64
CA LEU A 37 -0.80 -0.77 9.86
C LEU A 37 -1.49 0.37 10.60
N GLU A 38 -0.81 1.50 10.70
CA GLU A 38 -1.36 2.70 11.32
C GLU A 38 -1.83 3.70 10.28
N ASN A 39 -1.05 3.93 9.23
CA ASN A 39 -1.44 4.83 8.15
C ASN A 39 -1.01 4.28 6.80
N ILE A 40 -1.83 4.48 5.78
CA ILE A 40 -1.47 4.16 4.39
C ILE A 40 -1.81 5.32 3.46
N LEU A 41 -0.93 5.54 2.49
CA LEU A 41 -1.14 6.44 1.36
C LEU A 41 -1.54 5.58 0.15
N VAL A 42 -2.71 5.84 -0.43
CA VAL A 42 -3.19 5.14 -1.62
C VAL A 42 -2.59 5.83 -2.85
N THR A 43 -1.85 5.08 -3.65
CA THR A 43 -1.05 5.60 -4.78
C THR A 43 -1.60 5.21 -6.14
N ASP A 44 -2.44 4.18 -6.21
CA ASP A 44 -3.21 3.81 -7.39
C ASP A 44 -4.53 3.15 -6.96
N GLY A 45 -5.57 3.35 -7.75
CA GLY A 45 -6.92 2.82 -7.53
C GLY A 45 -7.99 3.90 -7.46
N ASN A 46 -9.21 3.52 -7.86
CA ASN A 46 -10.39 4.39 -7.83
C ASN A 46 -11.11 4.30 -6.49
N TYR A 47 -10.36 4.43 -5.40
CA TYR A 47 -10.93 4.40 -4.06
C TYR A 47 -11.00 5.82 -3.50
N ILE A 48 -12.14 6.16 -2.91
CA ILE A 48 -12.31 7.40 -2.13
C ILE A 48 -12.13 6.97 -0.69
N THR A 49 -11.00 7.33 -0.08
CA THR A 49 -10.85 7.18 1.36
C THR A 49 -11.60 8.30 2.07
N ASN A 50 -11.67 8.21 3.41
CA ASN A 50 -12.25 9.30 4.19
C ASN A 50 -11.30 10.50 4.33
N ASN A 51 -10.01 10.35 3.99
CA ASN A 51 -8.99 11.37 4.22
C ASN A 51 -8.18 11.66 2.95
N PHE A 52 -7.68 12.89 2.84
CA PHE A 52 -6.93 13.30 1.66
C PHE A 52 -5.71 14.12 2.05
N ASN A 53 -4.53 13.68 1.64
CA ASN A 53 -3.30 14.40 1.86
C ASN A 53 -3.11 15.47 0.79
N ARG A 54 -3.14 16.75 1.20
CA ARG A 54 -3.01 17.89 0.28
C ARG A 54 -1.60 18.12 -0.28
N SER A 55 -0.56 17.62 0.40
CA SER A 55 0.83 17.72 -0.06
C SER A 55 1.09 16.71 -1.19
N TRP A 56 0.43 15.55 -1.14
CA TRP A 56 0.57 14.47 -2.12
C TRP A 56 -0.53 14.48 -3.19
N LEU A 57 -1.66 15.12 -2.91
CA LEU A 57 -2.87 15.06 -3.72
C LEU A 57 -3.39 13.63 -3.91
N LEU A 58 -3.33 12.86 -2.82
CA LEU A 58 -3.69 11.45 -2.77
C LEU A 58 -4.50 11.15 -1.52
N GLU A 59 -5.26 10.07 -1.62
CA GLU A 59 -6.13 9.53 -0.59
C GLU A 59 -5.31 8.84 0.52
N THR A 60 -5.76 8.95 1.77
CA THR A 60 -5.13 8.31 2.94
C THR A 60 -6.15 7.56 3.80
N ALA A 61 -5.73 6.45 4.39
CA ALA A 61 -6.47 5.84 5.49
C ALA A 61 -5.61 5.93 6.75
N ASN A 62 -6.17 6.54 7.79
CA ASN A 62 -5.49 6.92 9.02
C ASN A 62 -6.11 6.20 10.22
N GLY A 63 -5.27 5.48 10.95
CA GLY A 63 -5.67 4.59 12.02
C GLY A 63 -6.10 3.20 11.55
N GLU A 64 -6.00 2.25 12.47
CA GLU A 64 -6.35 0.84 12.23
C GLU A 64 -7.82 0.68 11.82
N ASP A 65 -8.73 1.45 12.42
CA ASP A 65 -10.17 1.36 12.14
C ASP A 65 -10.50 1.70 10.68
N GLU A 66 -9.92 2.76 10.13
CA GLU A 66 -10.15 3.14 8.72
C GLU A 66 -9.59 2.10 7.75
N ILE A 67 -8.43 1.51 8.07
CA ILE A 67 -7.82 0.45 7.27
C ILE A 67 -8.65 -0.83 7.32
N ILE A 68 -9.22 -1.15 8.48
CA ILE A 68 -10.16 -2.28 8.63
C ILE A 68 -11.43 -2.04 7.82
N GLU A 69 -12.02 -0.84 7.87
CA GLU A 69 -13.20 -0.52 7.05
C GLU A 69 -12.88 -0.59 5.57
N LEU A 70 -11.75 -0.01 5.14
CA LEU A 70 -11.24 -0.14 3.78
C LEU A 70 -11.14 -1.60 3.35
N SER A 71 -10.64 -2.48 4.22
CA SER A 71 -10.47 -3.91 3.91
C SER A 71 -11.77 -4.67 3.64
N LYS A 72 -12.93 -4.11 4.01
CA LYS A 72 -14.25 -4.71 3.78
C LYS A 72 -14.83 -4.36 2.41
N GLU A 73 -14.29 -3.34 1.74
CA GLU A 73 -14.75 -2.87 0.43
C GLU A 73 -14.34 -3.83 -0.70
N ASP A 74 -15.07 -3.83 -1.82
CA ASP A 74 -14.69 -4.58 -3.03
C ASP A 74 -13.58 -3.85 -3.80
N ILE A 75 -12.40 -3.80 -3.17
CA ILE A 75 -11.23 -3.07 -3.65
C ILE A 75 -10.80 -3.53 -5.06
N TYR A 76 -10.98 -4.81 -5.37
CA TYR A 76 -10.55 -5.40 -6.66
C TYR A 76 -11.56 -5.21 -7.79
N GLY A 77 -12.77 -4.75 -7.49
CA GLY A 77 -13.80 -4.42 -8.49
C GLY A 77 -13.52 -3.11 -9.24
N LEU A 78 -12.62 -2.26 -8.73
CA LEU A 78 -12.45 -0.86 -9.16
C LEU A 78 -11.12 -0.55 -9.84
N GLY A 79 -10.20 -1.52 -9.96
CA GLY A 79 -8.91 -1.36 -10.65
C GLY A 79 -7.74 -1.90 -9.84
N ASN A 80 -6.57 -1.29 -10.05
CA ASN A 80 -5.39 -1.50 -9.20
C ASN A 80 -5.66 -0.95 -7.79
N PHE A 81 -4.95 -1.46 -6.81
CA PHE A 81 -4.97 -0.93 -5.45
C PHE A 81 -3.56 -0.98 -4.88
N HIS A 82 -2.84 0.12 -5.07
CA HIS A 82 -1.47 0.24 -4.60
C HIS A 82 -1.42 1.19 -3.42
N TRP A 83 -0.66 0.83 -2.40
CA TRP A 83 -0.48 1.68 -1.23
C TRP A 83 0.88 1.48 -0.58
N ILE A 84 1.29 2.46 0.20
CA ILE A 84 2.49 2.45 1.02
C ILE A 84 2.11 2.87 2.44
N ASP A 85 2.62 2.17 3.45
CA ASP A 85 2.42 2.57 4.84
C ASP A 85 3.34 3.72 5.22
N TYR A 86 2.96 4.49 6.23
CA TYR A 86 3.80 5.54 6.76
C TYR A 86 3.56 5.77 8.25
N ASP A 87 4.58 6.27 8.94
CA ASP A 87 4.57 6.38 10.40
C ASP A 87 3.85 7.65 10.90
N ASN A 88 4.05 8.80 10.24
CA ASN A 88 3.42 10.05 10.67
C ASN A 88 3.17 11.05 9.52
N ASP A 89 2.08 11.81 9.63
CA ASP A 89 1.65 12.79 8.61
C ASP A 89 2.63 13.94 8.41
N ILE A 90 3.38 14.33 9.45
CA ILE A 90 4.37 15.41 9.36
C ILE A 90 5.47 15.00 8.38
N ALA A 91 6.05 13.81 8.57
CA ALA A 91 7.10 13.29 7.72
C ALA A 91 6.60 13.03 6.30
N LEU A 92 5.37 12.51 6.15
CA LEU A 92 4.71 12.38 4.85
C LEU A 92 4.64 13.75 4.14
N ASN A 93 4.18 14.79 4.83
CA ASN A 93 4.04 16.13 4.24
C ASN A 93 5.38 16.79 3.90
N GLU A 94 6.45 16.44 4.62
CA GLU A 94 7.81 16.93 4.41
C GLU A 94 8.62 16.14 3.36
N CYS A 95 8.04 15.12 2.72
CA CYS A 95 8.70 14.44 1.61
C CYS A 95 9.05 15.44 0.50
N THR A 96 10.30 15.36 0.07
CA THR A 96 10.84 16.14 -1.05
C THR A 96 10.15 15.78 -2.37
N PRO A 97 10.16 16.66 -3.38
CA PRO A 97 9.66 16.33 -4.71
C PRO A 97 10.27 15.04 -5.28
N GLU A 98 11.55 14.79 -5.02
CA GLU A 98 12.26 13.60 -5.45
C GLU A 98 11.74 12.34 -4.75
N GLU A 99 11.54 12.38 -3.43
CA GLU A 99 10.96 11.25 -2.68
C GLU A 99 9.53 10.95 -3.14
N LYS A 100 8.71 11.99 -3.38
CA LYS A 100 7.37 11.82 -3.94
C LYS A 100 7.41 11.17 -5.31
N ALA A 101 8.31 11.60 -6.18
CA ALA A 101 8.48 11.03 -7.50
C ALA A 101 8.94 9.56 -7.44
N GLU A 102 9.84 9.20 -6.51
CA GLU A 102 10.29 7.82 -6.33
C GLU A 102 9.15 6.90 -5.85
N VAL A 103 8.29 7.36 -4.93
CA VAL A 103 7.08 6.62 -4.50
C VAL A 103 6.09 6.44 -5.66
N LEU A 104 5.79 7.50 -6.40
CA LEU A 104 4.88 7.44 -7.54
C LEU A 104 5.43 6.55 -8.66
N TYR A 105 6.74 6.60 -8.92
CA TYR A 105 7.40 5.70 -9.86
C TYR A 105 7.27 4.24 -9.43
N LEU A 106 7.53 3.95 -8.15
CA LEU A 106 7.41 2.60 -7.59
C LEU A 106 6.00 2.05 -7.81
N SER A 107 4.98 2.83 -7.46
CA SER A 107 3.58 2.45 -7.66
C SER A 107 3.24 2.21 -9.13
N HIS A 108 3.65 3.11 -10.02
CA HIS A 108 3.28 3.02 -11.44
C HIS A 108 4.00 1.89 -12.19
N PHE A 109 5.28 1.67 -11.90
CA PHE A 109 6.11 0.70 -12.64
C PHE A 109 6.30 -0.63 -11.91
N GLY A 110 5.81 -0.76 -10.68
CA GLY A 110 5.94 -1.95 -9.86
C GLY A 110 7.38 -2.28 -9.44
N LYS A 111 8.30 -1.31 -9.50
CA LYS A 111 9.71 -1.49 -9.14
C LYS A 111 10.34 -0.21 -8.60
N PRO A 112 11.22 -0.28 -7.59
CA PRO A 112 11.86 0.90 -7.02
C PRO A 112 12.99 1.42 -7.93
N ILE A 113 13.30 2.71 -7.82
CA ILE A 113 14.52 3.29 -8.42
C ILE A 113 15.75 2.90 -7.61
N LYS A 114 15.65 2.96 -6.27
CA LYS A 114 16.73 2.60 -5.34
C LYS A 114 16.31 1.55 -4.33
N SER A 115 15.19 1.80 -3.64
CA SER A 115 14.66 0.96 -2.57
C SER A 115 13.14 1.11 -2.53
N PRO A 116 12.36 0.08 -2.17
CA PRO A 116 10.94 0.22 -1.88
C PRO A 116 10.70 0.79 -0.46
N PHE A 117 11.75 0.97 0.33
CA PHE A 117 11.72 1.51 1.69
C PHE A 117 12.34 2.92 1.73
N PHE A 118 11.55 3.86 2.20
CA PHE A 118 11.81 5.29 2.28
C PHE A 118 12.01 5.69 3.73
N SER A 119 13.20 6.18 4.08
CA SER A 119 13.56 6.53 5.45
C SER A 119 12.67 7.61 6.07
N LYS A 120 12.17 8.55 5.26
CA LYS A 120 11.28 9.62 5.69
C LYS A 120 9.90 9.10 6.08
N LEU A 121 9.36 8.15 5.32
CA LEU A 121 8.06 7.52 5.60
C LEU A 121 8.16 6.46 6.70
N ASN A 122 9.36 5.87 6.87
CA ASN A 122 9.60 4.72 7.73
C ASN A 122 8.65 3.55 7.40
N ASN A 123 8.38 3.36 6.11
CA ASN A 123 7.44 2.35 5.63
C ASN A 123 7.99 0.93 5.81
N LYS A 124 7.10 -0.01 6.15
CA LYS A 124 7.41 -1.44 6.30
C LYS A 124 6.88 -2.26 5.13
N PHE A 125 5.88 -1.75 4.43
CA PHE A 125 5.18 -2.42 3.35
C PHE A 125 4.94 -1.46 2.18
N VAL A 126 5.00 -2.03 0.99
CA VAL A 126 4.41 -1.43 -0.21
C VAL A 126 3.63 -2.54 -0.87
N TYR A 127 2.36 -2.28 -1.14
CA TYR A 127 1.45 -3.19 -1.82
C TYR A 127 1.25 -2.69 -3.23
N LEU A 128 1.48 -3.57 -4.21
CA LEU A 128 1.46 -3.30 -5.65
C LEU A 128 0.61 -4.38 -6.34
#